data_AF-A0A3M1N0X7-F1
#
_entry.id   AF-A0A3M1N0X7-F1
#
_cell.length_a   1.000
_cell.length_b   1.000
_cell.length_c   1.000
_cell.angle_alpha   90.00
_cell.angle_beta   90.00
_cell.angle_gamma   90.00
#
_symmetry.space_group_name_H-M   'P 1'
#
loop_
_entity.id
_entity.type
_entity.pdbx_description
1 polymer ?
#
loop_
_entity_poly.entity_id
_entity_poly.type
_entity_poly.pdbx_seq_one_letter_code
_entity_poly.pdbx_strand_id
1 'polypeptide(L)' 'MEESSDIRRQRLDKVDELRAQGINPYANGFVPTATLDEVASRHAEDDATALESADASYAVAGR' A
#
# COMPACT_ATOMS: atom_id res chain seq x y z
N MET A 1 22.12 -19.75 -1.32
CA MET A 1 21.28 -20.58 -2.21
C MET A 1 20.07 -21.15 -1.46
N GLU A 2 20.21 -21.50 -0.16
CA GLU A 2 19.10 -21.89 0.71
C GLU A 2 18.19 -20.71 1.09
N GLU A 3 18.76 -19.56 1.44
CA GLU A 3 18.02 -18.35 1.86
C GLU A 3 16.98 -17.86 0.82
N SER A 4 17.32 -17.93 -0.47
CA SER A 4 16.38 -17.63 -1.56
C SER A 4 15.25 -18.64 -1.68
N SER A 5 15.51 -19.90 -1.32
CA SER A 5 14.51 -20.97 -1.32
C SER A 5 13.54 -20.82 -0.15
N ASP A 6 14.03 -20.35 1.00
CA ASP A 6 13.23 -20.14 2.21
C ASP A 6 12.33 -18.92 2.06
N ILE A 7 12.84 -17.79 1.53
CA ILE A 7 12.02 -16.62 1.21
C ILE A 7 10.92 -16.97 0.21
N ARG A 8 11.23 -17.80 -0.79
CA ARG A 8 10.22 -18.24 -1.77
C ARG A 8 9.14 -19.09 -1.10
N ARG A 9 9.51 -20.03 -0.22
CA ARG A 9 8.56 -20.87 0.53
C ARG A 9 7.63 -20.00 1.38
N GLN A 10 8.19 -19.10 2.18
CA GLN A 10 7.41 -18.19 3.02
C GLN A 10 6.41 -17.33 2.23
N ARG A 11 6.78 -16.87 1.03
CA ARG A 11 5.86 -16.10 0.17
C ARG A 11 4.72 -16.94 -0.36
N LEU A 12 4.95 -18.22 -0.68
CA LEU A 12 3.91 -19.13 -1.11
C LEU A 12 2.95 -19.47 0.05
N ASP A 13 3.49 -19.75 1.23
CA ASP A 13 2.69 -20.05 2.42
C ASP A 13 1.73 -18.89 2.74
N LYS A 14 2.21 -17.64 2.68
CA LYS A 14 1.37 -16.43 2.85
C LYS A 14 0.27 -16.28 1.80
N VAL A 15 0.55 -16.68 0.56
CA VAL A 15 -0.46 -16.65 -0.52
C VAL A 15 -1.56 -17.66 -0.23
N ASP A 16 -1.21 -18.84 0.28
CA ASP A 16 -2.19 -19.87 0.62
C ASP A 16 -3.00 -19.51 1.87
N GLU A 17 -2.39 -18.85 2.87
CA GLU A 17 -3.10 -18.28 4.01
C GLU A 17 -4.17 -17.25 3.59
N LEU A 18 -3.84 -16.35 2.65
CA LEU A 18 -4.81 -15.38 2.11
C LEU A 18 -5.97 -16.09 1.39
N ARG A 19 -5.67 -17.11 0.58
CA ARG A 19 -6.69 -17.93 -0.09
C ARG A 19 -7.59 -18.66 0.90
N ALA A 20 -7.03 -19.20 1.99
CA ALA A 20 -7.79 -19.90 3.03
C ALA A 20 -8.77 -18.96 3.76
N GLN A 21 -8.45 -17.67 3.83
CA GLN A 21 -9.34 -16.61 4.36
C GLN A 21 -10.41 -16.16 3.33
N GLY A 22 -10.42 -16.70 2.12
CA GLY A 22 -11.30 -16.27 1.03
C GLY A 22 -10.87 -14.96 0.37
N ILE A 23 -9.67 -14.46 0.67
CA ILE A 23 -9.12 -13.22 0.12
C ILE A 23 -8.39 -13.55 -1.19
N ASN A 24 -8.71 -12.82 -2.27
CA ASN A 24 -7.95 -12.92 -3.52
C ASN A 24 -6.60 -12.17 -3.38
N PRO A 25 -5.44 -12.86 -3.40
CA PRO A 25 -4.13 -12.23 -3.26
C PRO A 25 -3.76 -11.28 -4.42
N TYR A 26 -4.50 -11.35 -5.52
CA TYR A 26 -4.31 -10.55 -6.73
C TYR A 26 -5.58 -9.74 -7.05
N ALA A 27 -6.26 -9.24 -6.02
CA ALA A 27 -7.43 -8.38 -6.18
C ALA A 27 -7.08 -7.10 -6.95
N ASN A 28 -7.99 -6.65 -7.81
CA ASN A 28 -7.84 -5.49 -8.69
C ASN A 28 -8.91 -4.41 -8.45
N GLY A 29 -9.60 -4.47 -7.30
CA GLY A 29 -10.73 -3.60 -6.99
C GLY A 29 -10.38 -2.31 -6.24
N PHE A 30 -9.13 -2.12 -5.82
CA PHE A 30 -8.71 -0.90 -5.12
C PHE A 30 -8.53 0.25 -6.12
N VAL A 31 -9.12 1.40 -5.83
CA VAL A 31 -9.04 2.60 -6.67
C VAL A 31 -8.33 3.72 -5.91
N PRO A 32 -7.06 4.03 -6.24
CA PRO A 32 -6.37 5.19 -5.67
C PRO A 32 -7.06 6.49 -6.07
N THR A 33 -7.09 7.47 -5.16
CA THR A 33 -7.61 8.82 -5.42
C THR A 33 -6.50 9.84 -5.69
N ALA A 34 -5.25 9.50 -5.37
CA ALA A 34 -4.09 10.33 -5.63
C ALA A 34 -2.82 9.49 -5.77
N THR A 35 -1.81 10.09 -6.38
CA THR A 35 -0.42 9.64 -6.39
C THR A 35 0.39 10.34 -5.30
N LEU A 36 1.55 9.78 -4.94
CA LEU A 36 2.42 10.42 -3.94
C LEU A 36 2.96 11.78 -4.41
N ASP A 37 3.20 11.94 -5.72
CA ASP A 37 3.67 13.21 -6.28
C ASP A 37 2.62 14.32 -6.14
N GLU A 38 1.35 14.01 -6.39
CA GLU A 38 0.23 14.95 -6.22
C GLU A 38 0.06 15.37 -4.75
N VAL A 39 0.14 14.41 -3.82
CA VAL A 39 0.04 14.69 -2.38
C VAL A 39 1.22 15.54 -1.93
N ALA A 40 2.44 15.19 -2.33
CA ALA A 40 3.65 15.93 -1.97
C ALA A 40 3.63 17.35 -2.54
N SER A 41 3.24 17.51 -3.80
CA SER A 41 3.14 18.82 -4.45
C SER A 41 2.08 19.71 -3.81
N ARG A 42 0.92 19.13 -3.44
CA ARG A 42 -0.18 19.85 -2.82
C ARG A 42 0.16 20.39 -1.43
N HIS A 43 1.01 19.66 -0.70
CA HIS A 43 1.37 19.96 0.68
C HIS A 43 2.84 20.38 0.83
N ALA A 44 3.49 20.81 -0.25
CA ALA A 44 4.93 21.09 -0.27
C ALA A 44 5.34 22.22 0.69
N GLU A 45 4.42 23.16 0.96
CA GLU A 45 4.65 24.33 1.81
C GLU A 45 3.91 24.24 3.15
N ASP A 46 3.10 23.18 3.35
CA ASP A 46 2.35 23.02 4.58
C ASP A 46 3.25 22.51 5.71
N ASP A 47 3.18 23.17 6.86
CA ASP A 47 3.80 22.70 8.09
C ASP A 47 2.88 21.74 8.87
N ALA A 48 3.36 21.25 10.01
CA ALA A 48 2.59 20.31 10.83
C ALA A 48 1.23 20.87 11.27
N THR A 49 1.14 22.16 11.60
CA THR A 49 -0.12 22.78 12.06
C THR A 49 -1.10 22.96 10.90
N ALA A 50 -0.60 23.30 9.71
CA ALA A 50 -1.39 23.37 8.49
C ALA A 50 -1.96 21.99 8.10
N LEU A 51 -1.13 20.94 8.17
CA LEU A 51 -1.53 19.57 7.86
C LEU A 51 -2.53 19.00 8.87
N GLU A 52 -2.38 19.28 10.16
CA GLU A 52 -3.35 18.87 11.19
C GLU A 52 -4.74 19.48 10.96
N SER A 53 -4.78 20.68 10.37
CA SER A 53 -6.03 21.39 10.06
C SER A 53 -6.53 21.14 8.63
N ALA A 54 -5.80 20.38 7.81
CA ALA A 54 -6.14 20.15 6.42
C ALA A 54 -7.32 19.17 6.30
N ASP A 55 -8.40 19.61 5.65
CA ASP A 55 -9.52 18.75 5.30
C ASP A 55 -9.20 17.98 4.00
N ALA A 56 -8.30 17.00 4.09
CA ALA A 56 -7.83 16.20 2.98
C ALA A 56 -7.76 14.71 3.32
N SER A 57 -8.25 13.84 2.43
CA SER A 57 -8.17 12.39 2.55
C SER A 57 -7.79 11.78 1.21
N TYR A 58 -6.79 10.90 1.22
CA TYR A 58 -6.25 10.26 0.02
C TYR A 58 -6.19 8.74 0.18
N ALA A 59 -6.57 8.01 -0.86
CA ALA A 59 -6.29 6.58 -1.01
C ALA A 59 -5.15 6.42 -2.01
N VAL A 60 -4.08 5.73 -1.62
CA VAL A 60 -2.87 5.51 -2.45
C VAL A 60 -2.56 4.02 -2.57
N ALA A 61 -1.91 3.61 -3.66
CA ALA A 61 -1.41 2.24 -3.87
C ALA A 61 0.04 2.25 -4.37
N GLY A 62 0.83 1.23 -4.00
CA GLY A 62 2.26 1.14 -4.31
C GLY A 62 2.80 -0.30 -4.22
N ARG A 63 4.11 -0.44 -4.45
CA ARG A 63 4.85 -1.71 -4.38
C ARG A 63 5.40 -1.96 -2.99
#